data_AF-A0A534KFL3-F1
#
_entry.id   AF-A0A534KFL3-F1
#
_cell.length_a   1.000
_cell.length_b   1.000
_cell.length_c   1.000
_cell.angle_alpha   90.00
_cell.angle_beta   90.00
_cell.angle_gamma   90.00
#
_symmetry.space_group_name_H-M   'P 1'
#
loop_
_entity.id
_entity.type
_entity.pdbx_description
1 polymer ?
#
loop_
_entity_poly.entity_id
_entity_poly.type
_entity_poly.pdbx_seq_one_letter_code
_entity_poly.pdbx_strand_id
1 'polypeptide(L)'
;MVSPQAMDQGGQGVGDAGRTKGRIPSGSWGTWTLDRVLVIAGFAAAVLAVVVLGTVDSALVGPFLIILLPGMVSTGLLLWKPRRGFYLIAGFANSLLAISAIPFGLIGALANPLVGPVYNAVVLSVLSLILALPAGVLGFLRGRSGLVERSLAEGIRSLQGLAVIAVIALSVGAMAAGSLAYQNLNAPPGPTGPSYDMTNFVNVSMAASNSRFSPNAINITSCVVTRITILNEDDMPHTFTYTNNQTTYSHDLPAGSTTRFFVLFVGPGTVLFQSVAPGDSGMNGTITVVSP
;
A
#
# COMPACT_ATOMS: atom_id res chain seq x y z
N MET A 1 -23.10 -92.21 -20.54
CA MET A 1 -23.75 -90.89 -20.45
C MET A 1 -22.83 -89.87 -21.10
N VAL A 2 -23.30 -89.26 -22.19
CA VAL A 2 -22.99 -87.91 -22.71
C VAL A 2 -21.51 -87.53 -22.99
N SER A 3 -21.16 -87.50 -24.28
CA SER A 3 -20.20 -86.55 -24.91
C SER A 3 -20.80 -85.13 -24.86
N PRO A 4 -20.09 -83.96 -24.91
CA PRO A 4 -18.99 -83.69 -25.84
C PRO A 4 -17.96 -82.55 -25.50
N GLN A 5 -16.94 -82.47 -26.37
CA GLN A 5 -16.30 -81.28 -27.01
C GLN A 5 -15.76 -80.08 -26.21
N ALA A 6 -14.45 -79.87 -26.41
CA ALA A 6 -13.75 -78.66 -26.89
C ALA A 6 -14.21 -77.26 -26.41
N MET A 7 -13.26 -76.51 -25.83
CA MET A 7 -13.29 -75.05 -25.87
C MET A 7 -11.97 -74.52 -26.46
N ASP A 8 -12.15 -73.86 -27.59
CA ASP A 8 -11.18 -73.22 -28.47
C ASP A 8 -10.91 -71.77 -28.01
N GLN A 9 -9.67 -71.35 -28.26
CA GLN A 9 -9.12 -70.00 -28.46
C GLN A 9 -9.75 -68.74 -27.83
N GLY A 10 -8.83 -67.93 -27.26
CA GLY A 10 -8.66 -66.55 -27.71
C GLY A 10 -8.97 -65.46 -26.67
N GLY A 11 -7.94 -64.66 -26.32
CA GLY A 11 -8.17 -63.42 -25.57
C GLY A 11 -6.91 -62.74 -25.06
N GLN A 12 -6.24 -61.99 -25.92
CA GLN A 12 -5.24 -60.98 -25.58
C GLN A 12 -5.72 -60.04 -24.47
N GLY A 13 -4.81 -59.62 -23.60
CA GLY A 13 -5.07 -58.59 -22.59
C GLY A 13 -3.78 -58.08 -21.97
N VAL A 14 -2.92 -57.50 -22.82
CA VAL A 14 -1.80 -56.63 -22.43
C VAL A 14 -2.27 -55.71 -21.31
N GLY A 15 -1.53 -55.71 -20.21
CA GLY A 15 -1.81 -54.90 -19.03
C GLY A 15 -2.04 -53.45 -19.42
N ASP A 16 -3.29 -53.03 -19.31
CA ASP A 16 -3.70 -51.63 -19.41
C ASP A 16 -3.32 -50.93 -18.10
N ALA A 17 -2.01 -50.87 -17.83
CA ALA A 17 -1.39 -49.93 -16.91
C ALA A 17 -1.27 -48.54 -17.56
N GLY A 18 -2.22 -48.23 -18.44
CA GLY A 18 -2.37 -46.99 -19.17
C GLY A 18 -3.50 -46.16 -18.56
N ARG A 19 -3.11 -45.06 -17.90
CA ARG A 19 -3.90 -43.81 -17.89
C ARG A 19 -5.11 -43.72 -16.95
N THR A 20 -5.01 -44.21 -15.72
CA THR A 20 -5.74 -43.55 -14.60
C THR A 20 -4.94 -42.35 -14.09
N LYS A 21 -4.64 -41.38 -14.97
CA LYS A 21 -4.21 -40.04 -14.52
C LYS A 21 -5.41 -39.38 -13.87
N GLY A 22 -5.52 -39.59 -12.56
CA GLY A 22 -6.29 -38.82 -11.59
C GLY A 22 -7.53 -38.15 -12.14
N ARG A 23 -8.63 -38.91 -12.32
CA ARG A 23 -9.95 -38.32 -12.33
C ARG A 23 -10.16 -37.74 -10.92
N ILE A 24 -9.91 -36.45 -10.75
CA ILE A 24 -10.32 -35.77 -9.52
C ILE A 24 -11.84 -35.92 -9.48
N PRO A 25 -12.42 -36.56 -8.44
CA PRO A 25 -13.85 -36.74 -8.37
C PRO A 25 -14.50 -35.36 -8.33
N SER A 26 -15.34 -35.06 -9.31
CA SER A 26 -16.18 -33.86 -9.29
C SER A 26 -17.20 -34.01 -8.16
N GLY A 27 -16.82 -33.64 -6.93
CA GLY A 27 -17.74 -33.67 -5.80
C GLY A 27 -17.15 -33.83 -4.40
N SER A 28 -15.87 -34.13 -4.20
CA SER A 28 -15.32 -34.15 -2.83
C SER A 28 -14.98 -32.74 -2.38
N TRP A 29 -15.51 -32.32 -1.23
CA TRP A 29 -15.00 -31.16 -0.49
C TRP A 29 -13.48 -31.32 -0.37
N GLY A 30 -12.69 -30.42 -0.98
CA GLY A 30 -11.25 -30.35 -0.71
C GLY A 30 -10.28 -30.23 -1.89
N THR A 31 -10.69 -30.32 -3.16
CA THR A 31 -9.72 -30.09 -4.26
C THR A 31 -9.70 -28.63 -4.69
N TRP A 32 -8.75 -27.87 -4.15
CA TRP A 32 -8.44 -26.51 -4.59
C TRP A 32 -7.78 -26.54 -5.97
N THR A 33 -8.44 -25.90 -6.94
CA THR A 33 -7.91 -25.75 -8.30
C THR A 33 -7.38 -24.34 -8.49
N LEU A 34 -6.37 -24.18 -9.36
CA LEU A 34 -5.74 -22.89 -9.59
C LEU A 34 -6.78 -21.83 -10.00
N ASP A 35 -7.66 -22.17 -10.95
CA ASP A 35 -8.66 -21.23 -11.47
C ASP A 35 -9.62 -20.75 -10.37
N ARG A 36 -10.02 -21.65 -9.45
CA ARG A 36 -10.86 -21.29 -8.30
C ARG A 36 -10.16 -20.32 -7.36
N VAL A 37 -8.88 -20.57 -7.05
CA VAL A 37 -8.09 -19.69 -6.19
C VAL A 37 -7.92 -18.31 -6.83
N LEU A 38 -7.69 -18.22 -8.14
CA LEU A 38 -7.52 -16.95 -8.83
C LEU A 38 -8.82 -16.12 -8.87
N VAL A 39 -9.97 -16.77 -9.06
CA VAL A 39 -11.27 -16.07 -8.97
C VAL A 39 -11.50 -15.49 -7.57
N ILE A 40 -11.16 -16.25 -6.52
CA ILE A 40 -11.28 -15.79 -5.12
C ILE A 40 -10.27 -14.69 -4.82
N ALA A 41 -9.03 -14.81 -5.29
CA ALA A 41 -8.01 -13.78 -5.13
C ALA A 41 -8.42 -12.48 -5.83
N GLY A 42 -9.01 -12.57 -7.02
CA GLY A 42 -9.58 -11.40 -7.69
C GLY A 42 -10.73 -10.78 -6.90
N PHE A 43 -11.66 -11.57 -6.36
CA PHE A 43 -12.69 -11.05 -5.44
C PHE A 43 -12.09 -10.31 -4.24
N ALA A 44 -11.08 -10.90 -3.59
CA ALA A 44 -10.39 -10.26 -2.47
C ALA A 44 -9.73 -8.94 -2.89
N ALA A 45 -9.09 -8.88 -4.06
CA ALA A 45 -8.53 -7.65 -4.60
C ALA A 45 -9.62 -6.59 -4.86
N ALA A 46 -10.79 -6.97 -5.39
CA ALA A 46 -11.91 -6.06 -5.58
C ALA A 46 -12.46 -5.51 -4.24
N VAL A 47 -12.58 -6.36 -3.22
CA VAL A 47 -12.99 -5.93 -1.87
C VAL A 47 -11.98 -4.96 -1.30
N LEU A 48 -10.68 -5.28 -1.37
CA LEU A 48 -9.61 -4.39 -0.90
C LEU A 48 -9.61 -3.04 -1.64
N ALA A 49 -9.88 -3.03 -2.95
CA ALA A 49 -10.01 -1.80 -3.72
C ALA A 49 -11.12 -0.90 -3.14
N VAL A 50 -12.29 -1.47 -2.81
CA VAL A 50 -13.41 -0.72 -2.22
C VAL A 50 -13.08 -0.24 -0.81
N VAL A 51 -12.40 -1.06 0.00
CA VAL A 51 -11.94 -0.65 1.33
C VAL A 51 -11.00 0.55 1.25
N VAL A 52 -10.04 0.53 0.32
CA VAL A 52 -9.10 1.64 0.09
C VAL A 52 -9.83 2.89 -0.44
N LEU A 53 -10.81 2.75 -1.34
CA LEU A 53 -11.62 3.91 -1.77
C LEU A 53 -12.43 4.51 -0.61
N GLY A 54 -12.91 3.67 0.29
CA GLY A 54 -13.61 4.12 1.50
C GLY A 54 -12.78 4.98 2.44
N THR A 55 -11.44 4.91 2.37
CA THR A 55 -10.57 5.81 3.13
C THR A 55 -10.46 7.20 2.51
N VAL A 56 -10.82 7.35 1.22
CA VAL A 56 -10.86 8.64 0.52
C VAL A 56 -12.21 9.30 0.72
N ASP A 57 -13.28 8.57 0.44
CA ASP A 57 -14.65 9.03 0.61
C ASP A 57 -15.56 7.86 1.03
N SER A 58 -16.02 7.92 2.27
CA SER A 58 -16.92 6.91 2.84
C SER A 58 -18.27 6.82 2.12
N ALA A 59 -18.72 7.89 1.44
CA ALA A 59 -19.96 7.89 0.68
C ALA A 59 -19.90 6.95 -0.55
N LEU A 60 -18.70 6.67 -1.06
CA LEU A 60 -18.50 5.78 -2.20
C LEU A 60 -18.66 4.29 -1.85
N VAL A 61 -18.53 3.92 -0.58
CA VAL A 61 -18.57 2.51 -0.15
C VAL A 61 -19.93 1.88 -0.47
N GLY A 62 -21.03 2.58 -0.20
CA GLY A 62 -22.39 2.08 -0.46
C GLY A 62 -22.62 1.69 -1.93
N PRO A 63 -22.42 2.61 -2.89
CA PRO A 63 -22.52 2.30 -4.32
C PRO A 63 -21.61 1.16 -4.78
N PHE A 64 -20.36 1.10 -4.31
CA PHE A 64 -19.43 0.04 -4.70
C PHE A 64 -19.79 -1.33 -4.08
N LEU A 65 -20.42 -1.37 -2.90
CA LEU A 65 -20.96 -2.61 -2.34
C LEU A 65 -22.04 -3.21 -3.24
N ILE A 66 -22.89 -2.38 -3.87
CA ILE A 66 -23.90 -2.85 -4.84
C ILE A 66 -23.23 -3.54 -6.03
N ILE A 67 -22.10 -2.99 -6.51
CA ILE A 67 -21.31 -3.58 -7.60
C ILE A 67 -20.62 -4.88 -7.15
N LEU A 68 -20.23 -4.99 -5.87
CA LEU A 68 -19.62 -6.21 -5.31
C LEU A 68 -20.63 -7.32 -5.03
N LEU A 69 -21.92 -7.04 -4.82
CA LEU A 69 -22.93 -8.04 -4.44
C LEU A 69 -22.99 -9.24 -5.39
N PRO A 70 -23.03 -9.07 -6.72
CA PRO A 70 -22.95 -10.19 -7.64
C PRO A 70 -21.69 -11.03 -7.45
N GLY A 71 -20.55 -10.39 -7.17
CA GLY A 71 -19.26 -11.05 -6.90
C GLY A 71 -19.28 -11.85 -5.61
N MET A 72 -19.84 -11.28 -4.53
CA MET A 72 -20.04 -11.95 -3.24
C MET A 72 -20.87 -13.22 -3.40
N VAL A 73 -22.03 -13.11 -4.05
CA VAL A 73 -22.96 -14.24 -4.23
C VAL A 73 -22.34 -15.31 -5.11
N SER A 74 -21.78 -14.94 -6.26
CA SER A 74 -21.22 -15.91 -7.21
C SER A 74 -19.93 -16.59 -6.70
N THR A 75 -19.05 -15.86 -6.01
CA THR A 75 -17.87 -16.43 -5.36
C THR A 75 -18.28 -17.33 -4.20
N GLY A 76 -19.30 -16.95 -3.41
CA GLY A 76 -19.90 -17.80 -2.38
C GLY A 76 -20.48 -19.10 -2.94
N LEU A 77 -21.21 -19.03 -4.06
CA LEU A 77 -21.73 -20.20 -4.77
C LEU A 77 -20.61 -21.09 -5.32
N LEU A 78 -19.54 -20.49 -5.87
CA LEU A 78 -18.36 -21.22 -6.33
C LEU A 78 -17.66 -21.94 -5.16
N LEU A 79 -17.63 -21.31 -3.98
CA LEU A 79 -17.09 -21.89 -2.77
C LEU A 79 -17.92 -23.08 -2.27
N TRP A 80 -19.25 -22.92 -2.27
CA TRP A 80 -20.17 -23.94 -1.76
C TRP A 80 -20.29 -25.15 -2.69
N LYS A 81 -20.50 -24.91 -4.00
CA LYS A 81 -20.63 -25.99 -4.98
C LYS A 81 -20.00 -25.56 -6.31
N PRO A 82 -18.75 -25.99 -6.59
CA PRO A 82 -18.08 -25.61 -7.83
C PRO A 82 -18.84 -26.19 -9.03
N ARG A 83 -19.48 -25.31 -9.79
CA ARG A 83 -20.14 -25.63 -11.06
C ARG A 83 -19.47 -24.83 -12.16
N ARG A 84 -19.38 -25.43 -13.35
CA ARG A 84 -18.81 -24.78 -14.55
C ARG A 84 -19.31 -23.36 -14.78
N GLY A 85 -20.62 -23.12 -14.67
CA GLY A 85 -21.21 -21.79 -14.90
C GLY A 85 -20.84 -20.75 -13.83
N PHE A 86 -20.57 -21.18 -12.60
CA PHE A 86 -20.21 -20.25 -11.51
C PHE A 86 -18.83 -19.65 -11.69
N TYR A 87 -17.88 -20.35 -12.33
CA TYR A 87 -16.58 -19.77 -12.66
C TYR A 87 -16.71 -18.55 -13.56
N LEU A 88 -17.52 -18.64 -14.62
CA LEU A 88 -17.70 -17.54 -15.56
C LEU A 88 -18.41 -16.35 -14.90
N ILE A 89 -19.50 -16.63 -14.17
CA ILE A 89 -20.28 -15.59 -13.47
C ILE A 89 -19.41 -14.90 -12.42
N ALA A 90 -18.67 -15.64 -11.61
CA ALA A 90 -17.80 -15.07 -10.59
C ALA A 90 -16.62 -14.29 -11.20
N GLY A 91 -15.98 -14.82 -12.24
CA GLY A 91 -14.90 -14.14 -12.94
C GLY A 91 -15.34 -12.79 -13.51
N PHE A 92 -16.52 -12.75 -14.16
CA PHE A 92 -17.08 -11.51 -14.69
C PHE A 92 -17.52 -10.56 -13.57
N ALA A 93 -18.25 -11.05 -12.56
CA ALA A 93 -18.74 -10.24 -11.45
C ALA A 93 -17.61 -9.57 -10.65
N ASN A 94 -16.54 -10.30 -10.35
CA ASN A 94 -15.38 -9.77 -9.63
C ASN A 94 -14.61 -8.71 -10.46
N SER A 95 -14.78 -8.73 -11.78
CA SER A 95 -14.17 -7.79 -12.72
C SER A 95 -14.99 -6.52 -12.95
N LEU A 96 -16.26 -6.49 -12.53
CA LEU A 96 -17.17 -5.37 -12.79
C LEU A 96 -16.65 -4.05 -12.24
N LEU A 97 -16.01 -4.05 -11.08
CA LEU A 97 -15.43 -2.85 -10.49
C LEU A 97 -14.43 -2.19 -11.46
N ALA A 98 -13.47 -2.98 -11.96
CA ALA A 98 -12.46 -2.50 -12.90
C ALA A 98 -13.07 -2.06 -14.23
N ILE A 99 -13.99 -2.86 -14.78
CA ILE A 99 -14.68 -2.56 -16.05
C ILE A 99 -15.45 -1.25 -15.93
N SER A 100 -16.19 -1.07 -14.84
CA SER A 100 -16.96 0.15 -14.59
C SER A 100 -16.08 1.37 -14.40
N ALA A 101 -14.85 1.20 -13.88
CA ALA A 101 -13.91 2.29 -13.66
C ALA A 101 -13.22 2.79 -14.94
N ILE A 102 -13.21 2.01 -16.03
CA ILE A 102 -12.60 2.40 -17.33
C ILE A 102 -13.08 3.78 -17.80
N PRO A 103 -14.39 4.04 -17.96
CA PRO A 103 -14.88 5.35 -18.41
C PRO A 103 -14.63 6.49 -17.42
N PHE A 104 -14.45 6.19 -16.13
CA PHE A 104 -14.27 7.19 -15.07
C PHE A 104 -12.80 7.46 -14.74
N GLY A 105 -11.89 7.19 -15.69
CA GLY A 105 -10.50 7.63 -15.59
C GLY A 105 -9.53 6.62 -14.97
N LEU A 106 -9.83 5.31 -15.02
CA LEU A 106 -8.91 4.25 -14.60
C LEU A 106 -7.50 4.41 -15.19
N ILE A 107 -7.39 4.75 -16.47
CA ILE A 107 -6.10 4.94 -17.16
C ILE A 107 -5.39 6.19 -16.62
N GLY A 108 -6.12 7.27 -16.38
CA GLY A 108 -5.56 8.51 -15.83
C GLY A 108 -5.05 8.32 -14.40
N ALA A 109 -5.79 7.57 -13.57
CA ALA A 109 -5.38 7.22 -12.22
C ALA A 109 -4.12 6.33 -12.22
N LEU A 110 -4.02 5.33 -13.11
CA LEU A 110 -2.81 4.50 -13.26
C LEU A 110 -1.58 5.29 -13.69
N ALA A 111 -1.76 6.34 -14.48
CA ALA A 111 -0.68 7.21 -14.93
C ALA A 111 -0.19 8.18 -13.83
N ASN A 112 -0.94 8.33 -12.74
CA ASN A 112 -0.65 9.29 -11.69
C ASN A 112 -0.54 8.61 -10.32
N PRO A 113 0.65 8.14 -9.90
CA PRO A 113 0.84 7.58 -8.56
C PRO A 113 0.62 8.59 -7.42
N LEU A 114 0.54 9.89 -7.74
CA LEU A 114 0.41 10.97 -6.76
C LEU A 114 -1.02 11.18 -6.27
N VAL A 115 -2.01 10.45 -6.81
CA VAL A 115 -3.36 10.38 -6.22
C VAL A 115 -3.49 9.28 -5.15
N GLY A 116 -2.37 8.70 -4.71
CA GLY A 116 -2.25 7.95 -3.45
C GLY A 116 -3.25 6.80 -3.30
N PRO A 117 -4.22 6.87 -2.37
CA PRO A 117 -5.20 5.79 -2.18
C PRO A 117 -6.02 5.46 -3.44
N VAL A 118 -6.34 6.46 -4.29
CA VAL A 118 -7.07 6.21 -5.55
C VAL A 118 -6.23 5.36 -6.49
N TYR A 119 -4.93 5.64 -6.60
CA TYR A 119 -3.99 4.83 -7.38
C TYR A 119 -3.97 3.38 -6.89
N ASN A 120 -3.85 3.16 -5.57
CA ASN A 120 -3.82 1.82 -4.99
C ASN A 120 -5.12 1.04 -5.24
N ALA A 121 -6.28 1.69 -5.08
CA ALA A 121 -7.56 1.09 -5.38
C ALA A 121 -7.68 0.69 -6.86
N VAL A 122 -7.19 1.54 -7.76
CA VAL A 122 -7.19 1.24 -9.19
C VAL A 122 -6.27 0.06 -9.51
N VAL A 123 -5.05 0.01 -8.98
CA VAL A 123 -4.15 -1.15 -9.13
C VAL A 123 -4.81 -2.44 -8.64
N LEU A 124 -5.49 -2.42 -7.50
CA LEU A 124 -6.23 -3.57 -6.96
C LEU A 124 -7.41 -3.98 -7.83
N SER A 125 -8.17 -3.02 -8.37
CA SER A 125 -9.26 -3.33 -9.31
C SER A 125 -8.75 -3.96 -10.60
N VAL A 126 -7.66 -3.45 -11.18
CA VAL A 126 -6.99 -4.05 -12.35
C VAL A 126 -6.47 -5.45 -12.02
N LEU A 127 -5.89 -5.64 -10.83
CA LEU A 127 -5.49 -6.96 -10.37
C LEU A 127 -6.69 -7.91 -10.30
N SER A 128 -7.84 -7.46 -9.79
CA SER A 128 -9.08 -8.25 -9.80
C SER A 128 -9.46 -8.68 -11.22
N LEU A 129 -9.47 -7.75 -12.18
CA LEU A 129 -9.77 -8.02 -13.59
C LEU A 129 -8.83 -9.10 -14.17
N ILE A 130 -7.52 -8.94 -13.97
CA ILE A 130 -6.49 -9.81 -14.54
C ILE A 130 -6.53 -11.21 -13.90
N LEU A 131 -6.86 -11.31 -12.61
CA LEU A 131 -6.93 -12.60 -11.92
C LEU A 131 -8.27 -13.31 -12.18
N ALA A 132 -9.39 -12.60 -12.00
CA ALA A 132 -10.71 -13.22 -11.98
C ALA A 132 -11.26 -13.53 -13.37
N LEU A 133 -11.11 -12.62 -14.34
CA LEU A 133 -11.71 -12.81 -15.67
C LEU A 133 -11.09 -13.99 -16.44
N PRO A 134 -9.75 -14.08 -16.60
CA PRO A 134 -9.14 -15.19 -17.32
C PRO A 134 -9.36 -16.52 -16.60
N ALA A 135 -9.25 -16.53 -15.27
CA ALA A 135 -9.49 -17.74 -14.48
C ALA A 135 -10.95 -18.21 -14.56
N GLY A 136 -11.91 -17.28 -14.55
CA GLY A 136 -13.33 -17.59 -14.72
C GLY A 136 -13.64 -18.20 -16.10
N VAL A 137 -13.03 -17.65 -17.16
CA VAL A 137 -13.16 -18.19 -18.53
C VAL A 137 -12.49 -19.56 -18.65
N LEU A 138 -11.26 -19.72 -18.16
CA LEU A 138 -10.53 -20.98 -18.21
C LEU A 138 -11.22 -22.08 -17.41
N GLY A 139 -11.72 -21.76 -16.20
CA GLY A 139 -12.49 -22.69 -15.38
C GLY A 139 -13.78 -23.14 -16.07
N PHE A 140 -14.48 -22.21 -16.74
CA PHE A 140 -15.66 -22.55 -17.54
C PHE A 140 -15.33 -23.46 -18.73
N LEU A 141 -14.28 -23.14 -19.49
CA LEU A 141 -13.87 -23.91 -20.67
C LEU A 141 -13.39 -25.32 -20.30
N ARG A 142 -12.61 -25.45 -19.22
CA ARG A 142 -12.15 -26.75 -18.71
C ARG A 142 -13.32 -27.59 -18.19
N GLY A 143 -14.26 -26.98 -17.47
CA GLY A 143 -15.50 -27.63 -17.04
C GLY A 143 -16.44 -28.02 -18.19
N ARG A 144 -16.37 -27.34 -19.35
CA ARG A 144 -17.13 -27.71 -20.56
C ARG A 144 -16.47 -28.85 -21.33
N SER A 145 -15.15 -28.86 -21.43
CA SER A 145 -14.36 -29.84 -22.18
C SER A 145 -14.11 -31.15 -21.42
N GLY A 146 -14.47 -31.22 -20.15
CA GLY A 146 -14.20 -32.39 -19.30
C GLY A 146 -12.71 -32.63 -19.05
N LEU A 147 -11.88 -31.62 -19.32
CA LEU A 147 -10.44 -31.67 -19.07
C LEU A 147 -10.19 -31.68 -17.57
N VAL A 148 -9.17 -32.43 -17.14
CA VAL A 148 -8.77 -32.50 -15.74
C VAL A 148 -8.32 -31.11 -15.29
N GLU A 149 -9.03 -30.53 -14.30
CA GLU A 149 -8.63 -29.27 -13.67
C GLU A 149 -7.28 -29.46 -12.96
N ARG A 150 -6.35 -28.51 -13.15
CA ARG A 150 -5.07 -28.54 -12.46
C ARG A 150 -5.29 -28.25 -10.98
N SER A 151 -4.73 -29.09 -10.12
CA SER A 151 -4.66 -28.79 -8.68
C SER A 151 -3.84 -27.52 -8.45
N LEU A 152 -4.07 -26.84 -7.33
CA LEU A 152 -3.34 -25.63 -6.97
C LEU A 152 -1.82 -25.83 -6.97
N ALA A 153 -1.35 -26.94 -6.36
CA ALA A 153 0.08 -27.25 -6.27
C ALA A 153 0.74 -27.41 -7.64
N GLU A 154 0.06 -28.05 -8.58
CA GLU A 154 0.52 -28.20 -9.96
C GLU A 154 0.42 -26.87 -10.72
N GLY A 155 -0.63 -26.11 -10.47
CA GLY A 155 -0.88 -24.81 -11.09
C GLY A 155 0.18 -23.76 -10.74
N ILE A 156 0.59 -23.66 -9.47
CA ILE A 156 1.59 -22.70 -9.00
C ILE A 156 2.96 -22.96 -9.65
N ARG A 157 3.34 -24.23 -9.86
CA ARG A 157 4.61 -24.61 -10.49
C ARG A 157 4.61 -24.43 -12.01
N SER A 158 3.45 -24.17 -12.61
CA SER A 158 3.34 -23.95 -14.05
C SER A 158 3.71 -22.51 -14.44
N LEU A 159 3.98 -22.28 -15.73
CA LEU A 159 4.20 -20.93 -16.28
C LEU A 159 3.03 -19.98 -15.96
N GLN A 160 1.79 -20.48 -15.94
CA GLN A 160 0.62 -19.68 -15.55
C GLN A 160 0.71 -19.23 -14.09
N GLY A 161 1.14 -20.13 -13.19
CA GLY A 161 1.36 -19.81 -11.78
C GLY A 161 2.46 -18.78 -11.57
N LEU A 162 3.59 -18.93 -12.27
CA LEU A 162 4.69 -17.96 -12.23
C LEU A 162 4.26 -16.58 -12.75
N ALA A 163 3.52 -16.53 -13.86
CA ALA A 163 2.99 -15.27 -14.40
C ALA A 163 2.05 -14.57 -13.40
N VAL A 164 1.15 -15.33 -12.75
CA VAL A 164 0.29 -14.79 -11.69
C VAL A 164 1.10 -14.23 -10.53
N ILE A 165 2.10 -14.97 -10.06
CA ILE A 165 2.96 -14.51 -8.96
C ILE A 165 3.69 -13.22 -9.35
N ALA A 166 4.23 -13.15 -10.57
CA ALA A 166 4.89 -11.96 -11.08
C ALA A 166 3.93 -10.76 -11.15
N VAL A 167 2.69 -10.96 -11.61
CA VAL A 167 1.65 -9.92 -11.65
C VAL A 167 1.30 -9.44 -10.24
N ILE A 168 1.09 -10.35 -9.29
CA ILE A 168 0.81 -9.97 -7.90
C ILE A 168 1.99 -9.19 -7.30
N ALA A 169 3.22 -9.66 -7.48
CA ALA A 169 4.42 -8.99 -7.00
C ALA A 169 4.58 -7.59 -7.61
N LEU A 170 4.31 -7.46 -8.92
CA LEU A 170 4.32 -6.18 -9.61
C LEU A 170 3.24 -5.23 -9.08
N SER A 171 2.02 -5.71 -8.83
CA SER A 171 0.95 -4.90 -8.24
C SER A 171 1.31 -4.42 -6.83
N VAL A 172 1.86 -5.30 -5.99
CA VAL A 172 2.31 -4.92 -4.64
C VAL A 172 3.46 -3.91 -4.70
N GLY A 173 4.45 -4.13 -5.57
CA GLY A 173 5.56 -3.20 -5.78
C GLY A 173 5.09 -1.84 -6.29
N ALA A 174 4.15 -1.82 -7.24
CA ALA A 174 3.55 -0.60 -7.78
C ALA A 174 2.82 0.20 -6.67
N MET A 175 2.00 -0.46 -5.86
CA MET A 175 1.31 0.19 -4.73
C MET A 175 2.30 0.72 -3.68
N ALA A 176 3.33 -0.05 -3.34
CA ALA A 176 4.35 0.37 -2.37
C ALA A 176 5.12 1.61 -2.89
N ALA A 177 5.61 1.57 -4.13
CA ALA A 177 6.30 2.69 -4.75
C ALA A 177 5.40 3.93 -4.89
N GLY A 178 4.14 3.75 -5.33
CA GLY A 178 3.17 4.84 -5.43
C GLY A 178 2.83 5.45 -4.07
N SER A 179 2.65 4.63 -3.04
CA SER A 179 2.39 5.10 -1.69
C SER A 179 3.57 5.87 -1.11
N LEU A 180 4.80 5.41 -1.33
CA LEU A 180 6.01 6.14 -0.94
C LEU A 180 6.13 7.47 -1.67
N ALA A 181 5.85 7.51 -2.98
CA ALA A 181 5.86 8.75 -3.75
C ALA A 181 4.81 9.75 -3.22
N TYR A 182 3.59 9.27 -2.97
CA TYR A 182 2.51 10.08 -2.38
C TYR A 182 2.87 10.63 -1.00
N GLN A 183 3.47 9.80 -0.14
CA GLN A 183 3.90 10.20 1.20
C GLN A 183 5.04 11.22 1.16
N ASN A 184 6.00 11.09 0.24
CA ASN A 184 7.08 12.05 0.11
C ASN A 184 6.59 13.42 -0.37
N LEU A 185 5.58 13.46 -1.26
CA LEU A 185 5.00 14.73 -1.70
C LEU A 185 4.16 15.41 -0.62
N ASN A 186 3.42 14.63 0.16
CA ASN A 186 2.59 15.15 1.25
C ASN A 186 3.32 15.15 2.60
N ALA A 187 4.61 14.84 2.60
CA ALA A 187 5.42 14.96 3.79
C ALA A 187 5.39 16.43 4.22
N PRO A 188 5.24 16.71 5.53
CA PRO A 188 5.49 18.05 6.03
C PRO A 188 6.83 18.54 5.49
N PRO A 189 6.97 19.84 5.18
CA PRO A 189 8.25 20.39 4.76
C PRO A 189 9.35 19.84 5.67
N GLY A 190 10.30 19.12 5.07
CA GLY A 190 11.46 18.65 5.81
C GLY A 190 12.10 19.85 6.52
N PRO A 191 12.72 19.66 7.69
CA PRO A 191 13.36 20.77 8.38
C PRO A 191 14.29 21.49 7.42
N THR A 192 13.99 22.77 7.16
CA THR A 192 14.80 23.62 6.31
C THR A 192 16.13 23.87 7.02
N GLY A 193 17.16 23.15 6.59
CA GLY A 193 18.50 23.29 7.13
C GLY A 193 19.42 22.12 6.79
N PRO A 194 20.74 22.31 6.92
CA PRO A 194 21.72 21.23 6.79
C PRO A 194 21.41 20.07 7.74
N SER A 195 21.54 18.85 7.23
CA SER A 195 21.51 17.62 8.02
C SER A 195 22.87 17.40 8.66
N TYR A 196 22.90 17.22 9.98
CA TYR A 196 24.13 16.99 10.74
C TYR A 196 24.10 15.60 11.38
N ASP A 197 25.15 14.81 11.14
CA ASP A 197 25.37 13.54 11.84
C ASP A 197 26.12 13.81 13.16
N MET A 198 25.35 14.13 14.20
CA MET A 198 25.85 14.33 15.55
C MET A 198 25.07 13.40 16.49
N THR A 199 25.76 12.62 17.31
CA THR A 199 25.13 11.59 18.15
C THR A 199 24.88 12.05 19.59
N ASN A 200 25.59 13.08 20.07
CA ASN A 200 25.48 13.62 21.43
C ASN A 200 25.09 15.10 21.38
N PHE A 201 23.81 15.40 21.61
CA PHE A 201 23.31 16.76 21.75
C PHE A 201 22.09 16.79 22.67
N VAL A 202 21.83 17.96 23.26
CA VAL A 202 20.61 18.23 24.05
C VAL A 202 19.55 18.84 23.14
N ASN A 203 18.28 18.49 23.35
CA ASN A 203 17.16 19.05 22.58
C ASN A 203 16.48 20.19 23.32
N VAL A 204 16.25 21.28 22.60
CA VAL A 204 15.35 22.34 23.02
C VAL A 204 14.31 22.55 21.92
N SER A 205 13.03 22.56 22.31
CA SER A 205 11.90 22.82 21.41
C SER A 205 11.20 24.11 21.79
N MET A 206 10.83 24.90 20.80
CA MET A 206 10.03 26.10 20.97
C MET A 206 9.06 26.28 19.80
N ALA A 207 7.99 27.03 20.04
CA ALA A 207 7.07 27.50 19.03
C ALA A 207 7.24 29.00 18.82
N ALA A 208 7.03 29.46 17.60
CA ALA A 208 6.90 30.85 17.19
C ALA A 208 5.45 31.04 16.76
N SER A 209 4.68 31.79 17.55
CA SER A 209 3.29 32.12 17.22
C SER A 209 2.83 33.44 17.85
N ASN A 210 1.93 34.14 17.16
CA ASN A 210 1.42 35.44 17.57
C ASN A 210 2.52 36.45 17.95
N SER A 211 3.60 36.49 17.16
CA SER A 211 4.78 37.33 17.40
C SER A 211 5.47 37.07 18.76
N ARG A 212 5.46 35.82 19.24
CA ARG A 212 6.12 35.41 20.49
C ARG A 212 6.80 34.05 20.34
N PHE A 213 7.90 33.87 21.06
CA PHE A 213 8.51 32.55 21.25
C PHE A 213 7.95 31.89 22.51
N SER A 214 7.67 30.59 22.45
CA SER A 214 7.19 29.79 23.57
C SER A 214 7.95 28.46 23.65
N PRO A 215 8.79 28.23 24.68
CA PRO A 215 9.13 29.18 25.74
C PRO A 215 9.97 30.36 25.22
N ASN A 216 9.82 31.53 25.85
CA ASN A 216 10.65 32.72 25.59
C ASN A 216 11.94 32.74 26.43
N ALA A 217 12.14 31.78 27.31
CA ALA A 217 13.34 31.60 28.11
C ALA A 217 13.74 30.12 28.11
N ILE A 218 14.98 29.85 27.72
CA ILE A 218 15.54 28.49 27.67
C ILE A 218 16.87 28.43 28.42
N ASN A 219 17.16 27.28 29.02
CA ASN A 219 18.45 27.02 29.66
C ASN A 219 19.22 25.98 28.86
N ILE A 220 20.50 26.25 28.62
CA ILE A 220 21.41 25.33 27.93
C ILE A 220 22.75 25.28 28.66
N THR A 221 23.47 24.17 28.53
CA THR A 221 24.77 23.99 29.20
C THR A 221 25.91 24.39 28.28
N SER A 222 26.87 25.16 28.79
CA SER A 222 28.11 25.48 28.06
C SER A 222 28.90 24.22 27.72
N CYS A 223 29.65 24.24 26.61
CA CYS A 223 30.43 23.13 26.09
C CYS A 223 29.61 21.88 25.69
N VAL A 224 28.28 22.00 25.59
CA VAL A 224 27.38 20.94 25.10
C VAL A 224 26.68 21.41 23.84
N VAL A 225 26.72 20.59 22.79
CA VAL A 225 25.97 20.86 21.55
C VAL A 225 24.48 20.77 21.83
N THR A 226 23.74 21.82 21.46
CA THR A 226 22.28 21.87 21.63
C THR A 226 21.61 21.96 20.27
N ARG A 227 20.62 21.09 20.02
CA ARG A 227 19.71 21.18 18.88
C ARG A 227 18.49 22.00 19.26
N ILE A 228 18.35 23.16 18.62
CA ILE A 228 17.18 24.01 18.76
C ILE A 228 16.21 23.66 17.63
N THR A 229 14.97 23.34 18.00
CA THR A 229 13.86 23.05 17.08
C THR A 229 12.78 24.10 17.28
N ILE A 230 12.43 24.81 16.21
CA ILE A 230 11.44 25.88 16.25
C ILE A 230 10.33 25.56 15.27
N LEU A 231 9.10 25.46 15.74
CA LEU A 231 7.91 25.41 14.89
C LEU A 231 7.37 26.82 14.71
N ASN A 232 7.29 27.31 13.48
CA ASN A 232 6.51 28.51 13.16
C ASN A 232 5.06 28.08 12.91
N GLU A 233 4.15 28.45 13.80
CA GLU A 233 2.72 28.15 13.67
C GLU A 233 1.96 29.26 12.95
N ASP A 234 2.58 30.42 12.73
CA ASP A 234 1.97 31.54 12.04
C ASP A 234 2.06 31.37 10.50
N ASP A 235 1.14 32.03 9.81
CA ASP A 235 1.10 32.10 8.33
C ASP A 235 2.14 33.10 7.77
N MET A 236 2.90 33.78 8.63
CA MET A 236 3.96 34.72 8.25
C MET A 236 5.34 34.17 8.60
N PRO A 237 6.39 34.48 7.81
CA PRO A 237 7.75 34.08 8.12
C PRO A 237 8.32 34.88 9.30
N HIS A 238 9.07 34.21 10.15
CA HIS A 238 9.84 34.80 11.25
C HIS A 238 11.33 34.51 11.08
N THR A 239 12.13 35.02 12.01
CA THR A 239 13.56 34.70 12.12
C THR A 239 13.92 34.35 13.56
N PHE A 240 14.98 33.56 13.72
CA PHE A 240 15.64 33.38 15.01
C PHE A 240 17.04 33.94 14.91
N THR A 241 17.23 35.15 15.42
CA THR A 241 18.49 35.88 15.36
C THR A 241 19.09 36.02 16.75
N TYR A 242 20.36 35.63 16.91
CA TYR A 242 21.11 35.73 18.17
C TYR A 242 22.57 36.04 17.90
N THR A 243 23.28 36.57 18.90
CA THR A 243 24.72 36.84 18.82
C THR A 243 25.49 35.88 19.71
N ASN A 244 26.46 35.17 19.15
CA ASN A 244 27.36 34.30 19.88
C ASN A 244 28.81 34.63 19.50
N ASN A 245 29.67 34.84 20.50
CA ASN A 245 31.08 35.19 20.31
C ASN A 245 31.29 36.31 19.26
N GLN A 246 30.57 37.42 19.42
CA GLN A 246 30.60 38.60 18.52
C GLN A 246 30.10 38.34 17.07
N THR A 247 29.61 37.14 16.77
CA THR A 247 29.04 36.79 15.47
C THR A 247 27.52 36.71 15.58
N THR A 248 26.81 37.43 14.72
CA THR A 248 25.35 37.35 14.62
C THR A 248 24.97 36.19 13.70
N TYR A 249 24.15 35.29 14.23
CA TYR A 249 23.55 34.20 13.49
C TYR A 249 22.06 34.47 13.31
N SER A 250 21.52 34.12 12.15
CA SER A 250 20.10 34.25 11.87
C SER A 250 19.61 33.01 11.13
N HIS A 251 18.46 32.49 11.54
CA HIS A 251 17.80 31.36 10.92
C HIS A 251 16.41 31.76 10.47
N ASP A 252 16.10 31.48 9.20
CA ASP A 252 14.76 31.71 8.67
C ASP A 252 13.77 30.70 9.25
N LEU A 253 12.60 31.17 9.62
CA LEU A 253 11.48 30.38 10.13
C LEU A 253 10.30 30.53 9.15
N PRO A 254 10.25 29.75 8.06
CA PRO A 254 9.16 29.84 7.10
C PRO A 254 7.81 29.54 7.75
N ALA A 255 6.75 30.17 7.24
CA ALA A 255 5.37 30.00 7.72
C ALA A 255 4.96 28.52 7.76
N GLY A 256 4.29 28.10 8.84
CA GLY A 256 3.79 26.73 9.02
C GLY A 256 4.85 25.62 9.03
N SER A 257 6.13 25.96 9.23
CA SER A 257 7.25 25.01 9.07
C SER A 257 8.10 24.87 10.33
N THR A 258 8.83 23.76 10.43
CA THR A 258 9.78 23.51 11.51
C THR A 258 11.21 23.74 11.05
N THR A 259 11.92 24.67 11.69
CA THR A 259 13.35 24.90 11.47
C THR A 259 14.16 24.21 12.57
N ARG A 260 15.30 23.60 12.20
CA ARG A 260 16.23 22.95 13.14
C ARG A 260 17.65 23.40 12.88
N PHE A 261 18.37 23.73 13.94
CA PHE A 261 19.78 24.08 13.87
C PHE A 261 20.50 23.69 15.16
N PHE A 262 21.83 23.62 15.07
CA PHE A 262 22.69 23.26 16.19
C PHE A 262 23.48 24.47 16.65
N VAL A 263 23.66 24.59 17.97
CA VAL A 263 24.42 25.67 18.60
C VAL A 263 25.40 25.10 19.62
N LEU A 264 26.52 25.79 19.80
CA LEU A 264 27.50 25.51 20.84
C LEU A 264 27.92 26.83 21.48
N PHE A 265 27.77 26.93 22.80
CA PHE A 265 28.25 28.06 23.58
C PHE A 265 29.44 27.60 24.43
N VAL A 266 30.55 28.32 24.32
CA VAL A 266 31.83 27.95 24.96
C VAL A 266 32.01 28.53 26.38
N GLY A 267 31.09 29.39 26.82
CA GLY A 267 31.11 29.99 28.16
C GLY A 267 29.72 30.34 28.67
N PRO A 268 29.55 30.46 29.99
CA PRO A 268 28.27 30.82 30.61
C PRO A 268 27.91 32.29 30.35
N GLY A 269 26.62 32.61 30.42
CA GLY A 269 26.11 33.95 30.20
C GLY A 269 24.67 33.98 29.69
N THR A 270 24.17 35.17 29.42
CA THR A 270 22.83 35.38 28.85
C THR A 270 22.93 35.83 27.41
N VAL A 271 22.25 35.12 26.52
CA VAL A 271 22.21 35.42 25.09
C VAL A 271 20.78 35.77 24.71
N LEU A 272 20.59 36.96 24.15
CA LEU A 272 19.29 37.39 23.64
C LEU A 272 19.08 36.83 22.23
N PHE A 273 17.86 36.39 21.97
CA PHE A 273 17.40 36.08 20.63
C PHE A 273 16.12 36.85 20.31
N GLN A 274 15.92 37.13 19.02
CA GLN A 274 14.75 37.87 18.55
C GLN A 274 14.40 37.49 17.11
N SER A 275 13.17 37.79 16.70
CA SER A 275 12.84 37.89 15.28
C SER A 275 13.10 39.32 14.80
N VAL A 276 13.75 39.44 13.64
CA VAL A 276 14.02 40.69 12.92
C VAL A 276 13.18 40.82 11.64
N ALA A 277 12.18 39.95 11.44
CA ALA A 277 11.31 40.03 10.28
C ALA A 277 10.35 41.24 10.39
N PRO A 278 9.88 41.81 9.26
CA PRO A 278 9.00 42.97 9.28
C PRO A 278 7.68 42.67 10.02
N GLY A 279 7.38 43.43 11.07
CA GLY A 279 6.16 43.28 11.87
C GLY A 279 6.35 42.65 13.25
N ASP A 280 7.53 42.09 13.55
CA ASP A 280 7.79 41.31 14.78
C ASP A 280 8.26 42.14 15.99
N SER A 281 7.71 43.35 16.16
CA SER A 281 8.08 44.21 17.28
C SER A 281 7.79 43.52 18.62
N GLY A 282 8.84 43.19 19.37
CA GLY A 282 8.74 42.55 20.69
C GLY A 282 8.80 41.02 20.69
N MET A 283 9.04 40.37 19.54
CA MET A 283 9.26 38.92 19.48
C MET A 283 10.69 38.57 19.90
N ASN A 284 10.93 38.46 21.20
CA ASN A 284 12.24 38.21 21.79
C ASN A 284 12.21 37.09 22.84
N GLY A 285 13.41 36.63 23.18
CA GLY A 285 13.62 35.66 24.23
C GLY A 285 15.06 35.61 24.72
N THR A 286 15.29 34.76 25.70
CA THR A 286 16.56 34.64 26.43
C THR A 286 17.05 33.19 26.45
N ILE A 287 18.34 33.01 26.18
CA ILE A 287 19.06 31.78 26.43
C ILE A 287 19.95 32.01 27.65
N THR A 288 19.74 31.25 28.72
CA THR A 288 20.64 31.22 29.86
C THR A 288 21.61 30.07 29.66
N VAL A 289 22.89 30.41 29.43
CA VAL A 289 23.97 29.44 29.31
C VAL A 289 24.55 29.19 30.70
N VAL A 290 24.32 27.99 31.24
CA VAL A 290 24.84 27.57 32.54
C VAL A 290 26.15 26.81 32.40
N SER A 291 26.98 26.87 33.43
CA SER A 291 28.19 26.04 33.51
C SER A 291 27.84 24.54 33.53
N PRO A 292 28.76 23.65 33.09
CA PRO A 292 28.56 22.20 33.11
C PRO A 292 28.33 21.65 34.51
#